data_AF-A0A3N7H717-F1
#
_entry.id   AF-A0A3N7H717-F1
#
_cell.length_a   1.000
_cell.length_b   1.000
_cell.length_c   1.000
_cell.angle_alpha   90.00
_cell.angle_beta   90.00
_cell.angle_gamma   90.00
#
_symmetry.space_group_name_H-M   'P 1'
#
loop_
_entity.id
_entity.type
_entity.pdbx_description
1 polymer ?
#
loop_
_entity_poly.entity_id
_entity_poly.type
_entity_poly.pdbx_seq_one_letter_code
_entity_poly.pdbx_strand_id
1 'polypeptide(L)'
;MYALQDTSIKKQPDTTKVAPPDSTKKTAADSVKKKPEKPSIEDKVKTSKKVDGLFTLYRDTATASLQLYLEKGQLGKDFIYQSFSMGGPTALFLNQNMIRDTWLFSIRKNNDRIEFLRKNTSFYYDPDNPVSKAANADVADAVFYSEKIAASDSAGYLIPIDGLFISDKLDQVKPTMPPGIPPGAVFNLGNLNVSKSSYDTVRSFPKNTDIVVRLAYDNPMPMNGGGKDITDARYVTVRMQHSFLEVPQNNYRPRRDDPRVGYFGAEVDDLTSISPAPYRDFISRWHLEKKNPNAKISEPVEPIVFWIENTTPIEYRPIIKEAGEKWNEAFEAAGFKNAVVMKEMPDDADWDPADIAYNVIRW
;
A
#
# COMPACT_ATOMS: atom_id res chain seq x y z
N MET A 1 58.42 -4.31 38.67
CA MET A 1 58.83 -3.81 39.99
C MET A 1 57.63 -4.02 40.93
N TYR A 2 57.84 -4.70 42.07
CA TYR A 2 56.88 -5.11 43.11
C TYR A 2 55.82 -6.15 42.69
N ALA A 3 55.92 -7.46 43.00
CA ALA A 3 56.16 -8.23 44.23
C ALA A 3 54.89 -8.55 45.06
N LEU A 4 54.54 -9.84 44.98
CA LEU A 4 53.79 -10.78 45.85
C LEU A 4 53.37 -10.37 47.28
N GLN A 5 52.19 -10.86 47.69
CA GLN A 5 51.90 -11.59 48.96
C GLN A 5 50.41 -12.01 48.91
N ASP A 6 50.08 -13.28 48.72
CA ASP A 6 50.09 -14.46 49.61
C ASP A 6 49.10 -14.43 50.79
N THR A 7 48.43 -15.56 50.87
CA THR A 7 47.26 -16.02 51.60
C THR A 7 47.49 -16.26 53.10
N SER A 8 46.42 -16.15 53.90
CA SER A 8 46.16 -17.13 54.96
C SER A 8 44.75 -16.98 55.53
N ILE A 9 43.96 -18.05 55.36
CA ILE A 9 42.66 -18.30 56.00
C ILE A 9 42.92 -19.12 57.26
N LYS A 10 42.35 -18.74 58.40
CA LYS A 10 42.15 -19.62 59.56
C LYS A 10 40.74 -19.48 60.13
N LYS A 11 40.20 -20.64 60.51
CA LYS A 11 38.83 -20.96 60.90
C LYS A 11 38.47 -20.55 62.34
N GLN A 12 37.19 -20.21 62.50
CA GLN A 12 36.23 -20.16 63.63
C GLN A 12 36.51 -21.00 64.90
N PRO A 13 35.91 -20.67 66.08
CA PRO A 13 34.50 -21.06 66.33
C PRO A 13 33.61 -20.09 67.12
N ASP A 14 32.33 -20.39 66.97
CA ASP A 14 31.08 -19.82 67.49
C ASP A 14 30.84 -20.14 68.99
N THR A 15 30.23 -19.22 69.76
CA THR A 15 29.37 -19.52 70.92
C THR A 15 28.39 -18.37 71.24
N THR A 16 27.17 -18.51 70.73
CA THR A 16 25.87 -18.48 71.46
C THR A 16 25.36 -17.27 72.28
N LYS A 17 24.08 -16.94 71.94
CA LYS A 17 22.90 -16.57 72.76
C LYS A 17 22.58 -15.09 73.00
N VAL A 18 21.60 -14.58 72.24
CA VAL A 18 20.62 -13.57 72.69
C VAL A 18 19.20 -13.98 72.22
N ALA A 19 18.22 -13.69 73.09
CA ALA A 19 16.82 -14.14 73.16
C ALA A 19 15.87 -13.58 72.05
N PRO A 20 14.61 -14.08 71.94
CA PRO A 20 13.78 -13.99 70.72
C PRO A 20 13.04 -12.65 70.52
N PRO A 21 12.59 -12.33 69.29
CA PRO A 21 11.91 -11.08 68.97
C PRO A 21 10.41 -11.12 69.27
N ASP A 22 9.93 -10.01 69.83
CA ASP A 22 8.52 -9.72 70.07
C ASP A 22 7.81 -9.43 68.74
N SER A 23 6.79 -10.25 68.44
CA SER A 23 6.08 -10.26 67.16
C SER A 23 4.75 -9.51 67.27
N THR A 24 4.72 -8.24 66.85
CA THR A 24 3.47 -7.58 66.41
C THR A 24 3.77 -6.51 65.34
N LYS A 25 3.98 -6.94 64.09
CA LYS A 25 3.88 -6.06 62.91
C LYS A 25 2.48 -6.16 62.33
N LYS A 26 1.71 -5.07 62.48
CA LYS A 26 0.48 -4.78 61.72
C LYS A 26 0.75 -4.97 60.23
N THR A 27 0.00 -5.86 59.61
CA THR A 27 -0.13 -6.02 58.17
C THR A 27 -0.69 -4.74 57.57
N ALA A 28 0.16 -3.98 56.89
CA ALA A 28 -0.28 -2.94 55.97
C ALA A 28 -0.91 -3.64 54.75
N ALA A 29 -2.16 -3.30 54.45
CA ALA A 29 -2.83 -3.77 53.26
C ALA A 29 -2.13 -3.18 52.03
N ASP A 30 -1.50 -4.05 51.22
CA ASP A 30 -1.01 -3.73 49.89
C ASP A 30 -2.21 -3.41 48.98
N SER A 31 -2.53 -2.12 48.88
CA SER A 31 -3.41 -1.62 47.83
C SER A 31 -2.60 -1.54 46.54
N VAL A 32 -2.51 -2.66 45.83
CA VAL A 32 -2.04 -2.67 44.44
C VAL A 32 -3.01 -1.80 43.63
N LYS A 33 -2.61 -0.56 43.33
CA LYS A 33 -3.32 0.29 42.37
C LYS A 33 -3.43 -0.47 41.06
N LYS A 34 -4.65 -0.90 40.72
CA LYS A 34 -5.01 -1.50 39.43
C LYS A 34 -4.48 -0.56 38.34
N LYS A 35 -3.53 -1.04 37.53
CA LYS A 35 -3.02 -0.30 36.37
C LYS A 35 -4.22 0.06 35.49
N PRO A 36 -4.36 1.30 34.99
CA PRO A 36 -5.49 1.66 34.14
C PRO A 36 -5.58 0.65 33.00
N GLU A 37 -6.74 0.00 32.85
CA GLU A 37 -6.99 -0.87 31.70
C GLU A 37 -6.81 -0.03 30.43
N LYS A 38 -6.02 -0.56 29.48
CA LYS A 38 -5.89 0.10 28.18
C LYS A 38 -7.28 0.15 27.53
N PRO A 39 -7.66 1.27 26.89
CA PRO A 39 -8.96 1.38 26.23
C PRO A 39 -9.18 0.22 25.26
N SER A 40 -10.40 -0.31 25.24
CA SER A 40 -10.80 -1.33 24.26
C SER A 40 -10.88 -0.73 22.85
N ILE A 41 -10.98 -1.59 21.83
CA ILE A 41 -11.20 -1.13 20.45
C ILE A 41 -12.56 -0.45 20.35
N GLU A 42 -13.58 -1.02 20.97
CA GLU A 42 -14.92 -0.46 21.04
C GLU A 42 -14.89 0.95 21.62
N ASP A 43 -14.15 1.18 22.72
CA ASP A 43 -13.97 2.51 23.31
C ASP A 43 -13.33 3.52 22.35
N LYS A 44 -12.40 3.07 21.51
CA LYS A 44 -11.65 3.91 20.57
C LYS A 44 -12.44 4.30 19.32
N VAL A 45 -13.47 3.53 18.96
CA VAL A 45 -14.22 3.72 17.72
C VAL A 45 -15.70 4.08 17.92
N LYS A 46 -16.14 4.38 19.16
CA LYS A 46 -17.55 4.70 19.47
C LYS A 46 -18.13 5.84 18.63
N THR A 47 -17.30 6.82 18.28
CA THR A 47 -17.66 7.99 17.48
C THR A 47 -17.33 7.82 16.00
N SER A 48 -16.93 6.62 15.58
CA SER A 48 -16.47 6.37 14.22
C SER A 48 -17.54 5.70 13.37
N LYS A 49 -17.61 6.09 12.10
CA LYS A 49 -18.28 5.31 11.06
C LYS A 49 -17.35 4.17 10.62
N LYS A 50 -17.85 2.94 10.66
CA LYS A 50 -17.15 1.76 10.14
C LYS A 50 -17.28 1.69 8.62
N VAL A 51 -16.19 1.31 7.96
CA VAL A 51 -16.12 1.03 6.52
C VAL A 51 -15.49 -0.36 6.37
N ASP A 52 -16.29 -1.32 5.91
CA ASP A 52 -15.90 -2.72 5.77
C ASP A 52 -15.45 -3.05 4.34
N GLY A 53 -14.52 -3.99 4.20
CA GLY A 53 -13.96 -4.45 2.92
C GLY A 53 -12.64 -5.18 3.15
N LEU A 54 -11.70 -5.10 2.20
CA LEU A 54 -10.36 -5.72 2.28
C LEU A 54 -9.67 -5.34 3.59
N PHE A 55 -9.64 -4.05 3.89
CA PHE A 55 -9.30 -3.53 5.20
C PHE A 55 -10.52 -2.89 5.85
N THR A 56 -10.69 -3.14 7.14
CA THR A 56 -11.72 -2.49 7.96
C THR A 56 -11.19 -1.15 8.45
N LEU A 57 -11.91 -0.08 8.15
CA LEU A 57 -11.55 1.29 8.55
C LEU A 57 -12.60 1.88 9.49
N TYR A 58 -12.15 2.73 10.40
CA TYR A 58 -13.00 3.51 11.30
C TYR A 58 -12.68 4.99 11.13
N ARG A 59 -13.63 5.76 10.59
CA ARG A 59 -13.51 7.21 10.39
C ARG A 59 -14.27 7.94 11.49
N ASP A 60 -13.55 8.66 12.36
CA ASP A 60 -14.15 9.44 13.44
C ASP A 60 -15.03 10.57 12.87
N THR A 61 -16.27 10.70 13.36
CA THR A 61 -17.22 11.67 12.79
C THR A 61 -16.99 13.10 13.26
N ALA A 62 -16.20 13.33 14.31
CA ALA A 62 -15.91 14.66 14.83
C ALA A 62 -14.62 15.26 14.24
N THR A 63 -13.59 14.44 14.08
CA THR A 63 -12.24 14.84 13.66
C THR A 63 -11.89 14.42 12.24
N ALA A 64 -12.70 13.54 11.62
CA ALA A 64 -12.40 12.86 10.37
C ALA A 64 -11.12 12.00 10.39
N SER A 65 -10.49 11.80 11.55
CA SER A 65 -9.32 10.92 11.71
C SER A 65 -9.67 9.49 11.31
N LEU A 66 -8.69 8.80 10.75
CA LEU A 66 -8.87 7.46 10.22
C LEU A 66 -8.03 6.44 10.99
N GLN A 67 -8.67 5.33 11.35
CA GLN A 67 -8.03 4.19 11.98
C GLN A 67 -8.25 2.94 11.13
N LEU A 68 -7.22 2.10 11.06
CA LEU A 68 -7.24 0.79 10.42
C LEU A 68 -7.36 -0.29 11.49
N TYR A 69 -8.32 -1.20 11.33
CA TYR A 69 -8.33 -2.46 12.05
C TYR A 69 -7.70 -3.55 11.17
N LEU A 70 -6.53 -4.00 11.61
CA LEU A 70 -5.75 -5.03 10.96
C LEU A 70 -6.01 -6.38 11.63
N GLU A 71 -6.59 -7.31 10.89
CA GLU A 71 -6.81 -8.67 11.36
C GLU A 71 -5.46 -9.42 11.47
N LYS A 72 -5.33 -10.30 12.47
CA LYS A 72 -4.13 -11.13 12.61
C LYS A 72 -3.83 -11.97 11.37
N GLY A 73 -4.89 -12.42 10.67
CA GLY A 73 -4.76 -13.18 9.43
C GLY A 73 -4.24 -12.36 8.23
N GLN A 74 -4.11 -11.04 8.37
CA GLN A 74 -3.53 -10.16 7.34
C GLN A 74 -2.03 -9.90 7.56
N LEU A 75 -1.50 -10.22 8.75
CA LEU A 75 -0.08 -10.07 9.02
C LEU A 75 0.76 -11.02 8.16
N GLY A 76 1.83 -10.49 7.58
CA GLY A 76 2.76 -11.23 6.72
C GLY A 76 2.22 -11.54 5.33
N LYS A 77 0.98 -11.20 5.01
CA LYS A 77 0.45 -11.26 3.64
C LYS A 77 0.97 -10.10 2.81
N ASP A 78 1.17 -10.37 1.54
CA ASP A 78 1.47 -9.34 0.54
C ASP A 78 0.18 -8.74 -0.01
N PHE A 79 0.22 -7.44 -0.28
CA PHE A 79 -0.81 -6.62 -0.89
C PHE A 79 -0.18 -5.76 -1.98
N ILE A 80 -0.97 -5.33 -2.95
CA ILE A 80 -0.51 -4.41 -3.99
C ILE A 80 -0.95 -3.00 -3.60
N TYR A 81 -0.04 -2.05 -3.66
CA TYR A 81 -0.37 -0.64 -3.61
C TYR A 81 -0.40 -0.07 -5.03
N GLN A 82 -1.38 0.78 -5.30
CA GLN A 82 -1.43 1.60 -6.50
C GLN A 82 -1.90 3.01 -6.17
N SER A 83 -1.27 4.02 -6.80
CA SER A 83 -1.71 5.41 -6.72
C SER A 83 -2.22 5.97 -8.03
N PHE A 84 -3.17 6.89 -7.90
CA PHE A 84 -3.65 7.72 -8.99
C PHE A 84 -3.64 9.19 -8.57
N SER A 85 -3.28 10.10 -9.47
CA SER A 85 -3.70 11.49 -9.29
C SER A 85 -5.16 11.64 -9.69
N MET A 86 -5.93 12.30 -8.82
CA MET A 86 -7.36 12.57 -9.00
C MET A 86 -7.62 14.06 -9.27
N GLY A 87 -6.57 14.78 -9.69
CA GLY A 87 -6.58 16.19 -10.01
C GLY A 87 -5.50 16.97 -9.26
N GLY A 88 -4.88 17.91 -9.95
CA GLY A 88 -3.82 18.79 -9.46
C GLY A 88 -3.20 19.55 -10.62
N PRO A 89 -2.07 20.24 -10.41
CA PRO A 89 -1.39 20.96 -11.49
C PRO A 89 -0.94 20.03 -12.62
N THR A 90 -1.41 20.31 -13.84
CA THR A 90 -1.07 19.60 -15.06
C THR A 90 0.41 19.71 -15.41
N ALA A 91 1.06 20.82 -15.02
CA ALA A 91 2.50 21.03 -15.13
C ALA A 91 3.33 19.99 -14.35
N LEU A 92 2.71 19.26 -13.41
CA LEU A 92 3.33 18.17 -12.65
C LEU A 92 2.77 16.79 -13.04
N PHE A 93 2.05 16.71 -14.17
CA PHE A 93 1.38 15.51 -14.67
C PHE A 93 0.32 14.94 -13.72
N LEU A 94 -0.24 15.78 -12.83
CA LEU A 94 -1.26 15.38 -11.85
C LEU A 94 -2.68 15.41 -12.43
N ASN A 95 -2.84 14.91 -13.66
CA ASN A 95 -4.11 14.79 -14.35
C ASN A 95 -5.02 13.78 -13.64
N GLN A 96 -6.34 13.96 -13.77
CA GLN A 96 -7.29 13.03 -13.18
C GLN A 96 -7.14 11.62 -13.77
N ASN A 97 -7.29 10.59 -12.93
CA ASN A 97 -7.19 9.17 -13.26
C ASN A 97 -5.81 8.71 -13.79
N MET A 98 -4.75 9.52 -13.66
CA MET A 98 -3.41 9.10 -14.07
C MET A 98 -2.82 8.12 -13.06
N ILE A 99 -2.48 6.91 -13.50
CA ILE A 99 -1.70 5.93 -12.71
C ILE A 99 -0.33 6.53 -12.43
N ARG A 100 0.15 6.41 -11.18
CA ARG A 100 1.43 6.98 -10.76
C ARG A 100 2.43 5.93 -10.32
N ASP A 101 2.12 5.16 -9.28
CA ASP A 101 3.01 4.13 -8.76
C ASP A 101 2.27 2.81 -8.56
N THR A 102 2.99 1.69 -8.62
CA THR A 102 2.47 0.35 -8.34
C THR A 102 3.59 -0.50 -7.74
N TRP A 103 3.36 -1.04 -6.55
CA TRP A 103 4.35 -1.90 -5.88
C TRP A 103 3.71 -2.83 -4.85
N LEU A 104 4.45 -3.88 -4.50
CA LEU A 104 4.05 -4.87 -3.52
C LEU A 104 4.47 -4.43 -2.11
N PHE A 105 3.63 -4.70 -1.12
CA PHE A 105 3.94 -4.44 0.29
C PHE A 105 3.37 -5.50 1.21
N SER A 106 3.93 -5.61 2.40
CA SER A 106 3.38 -6.43 3.46
C SER A 106 3.27 -5.65 4.77
N ILE A 107 2.50 -6.20 5.70
CA ILE A 107 2.30 -5.61 7.02
C ILE A 107 2.77 -6.60 8.08
N ARG A 108 3.59 -6.15 9.04
CA ARG A 108 4.02 -6.98 10.17
C ARG A 108 3.83 -6.28 11.50
N LYS A 109 3.74 -7.07 12.56
CA LYS A 109 3.81 -6.57 13.93
C LYS A 109 5.24 -6.59 14.41
N ASN A 110 5.71 -5.46 14.93
CA ASN A 110 7.02 -5.35 15.59
C ASN A 110 6.81 -4.74 16.98
N ASN A 111 6.94 -5.56 18.03
CA ASN A 111 6.68 -5.15 19.42
C ASN A 111 5.29 -4.53 19.60
N ASP A 112 5.21 -3.26 20.01
CA ASP A 112 3.98 -2.49 20.20
C ASP A 112 3.57 -1.67 18.96
N ARG A 113 4.18 -1.96 17.79
CA ARG A 113 3.94 -1.26 16.52
C ARG A 113 3.50 -2.21 15.40
N ILE A 114 2.81 -1.64 14.42
CA ILE A 114 2.56 -2.21 13.11
C ILE A 114 3.44 -1.48 12.10
N GLU A 115 4.14 -2.24 11.27
CA GLU A 115 5.04 -1.74 10.22
C GLU A 115 4.51 -2.15 8.85
N PHE A 116 4.59 -1.22 7.90
CA PHE A 116 4.32 -1.43 6.49
C PHE A 116 5.65 -1.47 5.74
N LEU A 117 5.82 -2.50 4.92
CA LEU A 117 7.09 -2.83 4.29
C LEU A 117 6.90 -2.92 2.78
N ARG A 118 7.58 -2.05 2.03
CA ARG A 118 7.64 -2.15 0.57
C ARG A 118 8.59 -3.29 0.21
N LYS A 119 8.13 -4.18 -0.68
CA LYS A 119 8.88 -5.33 -1.18
C LYS A 119 9.68 -4.95 -2.42
N ASN A 120 10.86 -5.54 -2.56
CA ASN A 120 11.62 -5.51 -3.80
C ASN A 120 11.27 -6.74 -4.65
N THR A 121 10.82 -6.52 -5.88
CA THR A 121 10.44 -7.58 -6.84
C THR A 121 11.37 -7.65 -8.05
N SER A 122 12.51 -6.94 -8.02
CA SER A 122 13.43 -6.81 -9.15
C SER A 122 14.37 -8.00 -9.30
N PHE A 123 14.40 -8.95 -8.35
CA PHE A 123 15.37 -10.04 -8.36
C PHE A 123 14.68 -11.40 -8.26
N TYR A 124 15.20 -12.35 -9.05
CA TYR A 124 14.86 -13.75 -9.00
C TYR A 124 16.09 -14.57 -8.60
N TYR A 125 15.86 -15.63 -7.82
CA TYR A 125 16.85 -16.63 -7.48
C TYR A 125 16.26 -18.02 -7.75
N ASP A 126 16.95 -18.85 -8.52
CA ASP A 126 16.60 -20.26 -8.68
C ASP A 126 16.70 -20.99 -7.32
N PRO A 127 15.60 -21.57 -6.78
CA PRO A 127 15.61 -22.29 -5.53
C PRO A 127 16.57 -23.49 -5.48
N ASP A 128 16.88 -24.09 -6.63
CA ASP A 128 17.78 -25.24 -6.72
C ASP A 128 19.26 -24.80 -6.76
N ASN A 129 19.53 -23.51 -6.98
CA ASN A 129 20.86 -22.96 -7.00
C ASN A 129 21.34 -22.58 -5.57
N PRO A 130 22.55 -22.97 -5.14
CA PRO A 130 23.08 -22.61 -3.81
C PRO A 130 23.08 -21.12 -3.47
N VAL A 131 23.17 -20.23 -4.46
CA VAL A 131 23.13 -18.76 -4.27
C VAL A 131 21.82 -18.32 -3.63
N SER A 132 20.71 -19.04 -3.85
CA SER A 132 19.39 -18.74 -3.25
C SER A 132 19.41 -18.73 -1.72
N LYS A 133 20.38 -19.41 -1.08
CA LYS A 133 20.55 -19.38 0.38
C LYS A 133 20.95 -17.99 0.92
N ALA A 134 21.48 -17.13 0.06
CA ALA A 134 21.80 -15.74 0.34
C ALA A 134 20.83 -14.77 -0.36
N ALA A 135 19.69 -15.27 -0.86
CA ALA A 135 18.71 -14.43 -1.54
C ALA A 135 18.29 -13.25 -0.67
N ASN A 136 18.29 -12.05 -1.27
CA ASN A 136 17.87 -10.80 -0.63
C ASN A 136 18.64 -10.43 0.65
N ALA A 137 19.83 -10.99 0.91
CA ALA A 137 20.64 -10.63 2.08
C ALA A 137 20.94 -9.12 2.15
N ASP A 138 21.20 -8.50 0.99
CA ASP A 138 21.44 -7.06 0.83
C ASP A 138 20.22 -6.31 0.24
N VAL A 139 19.07 -6.97 0.16
CA VAL A 139 17.82 -6.43 -0.42
C VAL A 139 16.72 -6.42 0.64
N ALA A 140 16.98 -5.71 1.73
CA ALA A 140 16.02 -5.61 2.82
C ALA A 140 14.74 -4.87 2.40
N ASP A 141 13.59 -5.35 2.86
CA ASP A 141 12.32 -4.65 2.68
C ASP A 141 12.37 -3.26 3.34
N ALA A 142 11.82 -2.25 2.66
CA ALA A 142 11.81 -0.88 3.16
C ALA A 142 10.62 -0.65 4.10
N VAL A 143 10.89 -0.43 5.40
CA VAL A 143 9.86 0.02 6.35
C VAL A 143 9.55 1.49 6.09
N PHE A 144 8.50 1.77 5.32
CA PHE A 144 8.13 3.13 4.94
C PHE A 144 7.12 3.78 5.91
N TYR A 145 6.44 2.97 6.72
CA TYR A 145 5.57 3.45 7.78
C TYR A 145 5.58 2.51 8.98
N SER A 146 5.54 3.07 10.18
CA SER A 146 5.49 2.34 11.44
C SER A 146 4.62 3.12 12.40
N GLU A 147 3.62 2.47 13.00
CA GLU A 147 2.67 3.12 13.89
C GLU A 147 2.41 2.29 15.15
N LYS A 148 2.20 2.99 16.27
CA LYS A 148 1.89 2.34 17.54
C LYS A 148 0.47 1.76 17.54
N ILE A 149 0.33 0.58 18.12
CA ILE A 149 -0.97 -0.07 18.34
C ILE A 149 -1.78 0.77 19.35
N ALA A 150 -2.93 1.29 18.91
CA ALA A 150 -3.82 2.08 19.75
C ALA A 150 -4.65 1.20 20.69
N ALA A 151 -5.14 0.07 20.19
CA ALA A 151 -5.85 -0.96 20.93
C ALA A 151 -5.73 -2.31 20.21
N SER A 152 -6.00 -3.41 20.91
CA SER A 152 -5.90 -4.78 20.37
C SER A 152 -6.90 -5.69 21.06
N ASP A 153 -7.37 -6.70 20.34
CA ASP A 153 -8.25 -7.73 20.87
C ASP A 153 -7.74 -9.15 20.49
N SER A 154 -8.62 -10.14 20.59
CA SER A 154 -8.29 -11.52 20.21
C SER A 154 -8.10 -11.72 18.70
N ALA A 155 -8.70 -10.87 17.85
CA ALA A 155 -8.76 -11.01 16.41
C ALA A 155 -7.77 -10.10 15.65
N GLY A 156 -7.40 -8.93 16.19
CA GLY A 156 -6.64 -7.93 15.47
C GLY A 156 -6.07 -6.77 16.28
N TYR A 157 -5.66 -5.74 15.55
CA TYR A 157 -4.99 -4.55 16.04
C TYR A 157 -5.61 -3.29 15.43
N LEU A 158 -5.89 -2.29 16.25
CA LEU A 158 -6.34 -0.98 15.80
C LEU A 158 -5.16 -0.02 15.77
N ILE A 159 -4.91 0.62 14.63
CA ILE A 159 -3.85 1.61 14.44
C ILE A 159 -4.40 2.90 13.81
N PRO A 160 -3.97 4.08 14.26
CA PRO A 160 -4.25 5.32 13.52
C PRO A 160 -3.46 5.31 12.20
N ILE A 161 -4.01 5.91 11.13
CA ILE A 161 -3.36 5.92 9.81
C ILE A 161 -3.33 7.30 9.14
N ASP A 162 -3.65 8.36 9.89
CA ASP A 162 -3.53 9.73 9.37
C ASP A 162 -2.11 10.07 8.93
N GLY A 163 -1.11 9.63 9.70
CA GLY A 163 0.30 9.80 9.35
C GLY A 163 0.73 9.04 8.09
N LEU A 164 -0.08 8.10 7.62
CA LEU A 164 0.16 7.36 6.37
C LEU A 164 -0.44 8.11 5.17
N PHE A 165 -1.72 8.48 5.24
CA PHE A 165 -2.48 9.01 4.10
C PHE A 165 -2.45 10.54 4.00
N ILE A 166 -2.39 11.27 5.12
CA ILE A 166 -2.18 12.73 5.13
C ILE A 166 -0.67 13.00 5.13
N SER A 167 0.02 12.44 4.15
CA SER A 167 1.46 12.51 3.96
C SER A 167 1.83 12.16 2.52
N ASP A 168 3.12 12.18 2.19
CA ASP A 168 3.68 11.76 0.91
C ASP A 168 4.50 10.45 1.01
N LYS A 169 4.30 9.66 2.10
CA LYS A 169 5.06 8.41 2.34
C LYS A 169 4.76 7.31 1.33
N LEU A 170 3.52 7.23 0.85
CA LEU A 170 3.06 6.21 -0.09
C LEU A 170 3.44 6.56 -1.54
N ASP A 171 3.29 7.82 -1.93
CA ASP A 171 3.68 8.33 -3.24
C ASP A 171 4.11 9.79 -3.07
N GLN A 172 5.33 10.07 -3.51
CA GLN A 172 5.87 11.43 -3.49
C GLN A 172 5.21 12.27 -4.59
N VAL A 173 4.30 13.15 -4.19
CA VAL A 173 3.59 14.05 -5.12
C VAL A 173 4.54 15.08 -5.75
N LYS A 174 5.46 15.63 -4.95
CA LYS A 174 6.38 16.67 -5.39
C LYS A 174 7.59 16.05 -6.09
N PRO A 175 7.91 16.44 -7.34
CA PRO A 175 9.11 15.96 -8.00
C PRO A 175 10.39 16.32 -7.24
N THR A 176 11.35 15.39 -7.24
CA THR A 176 12.71 15.67 -6.76
C THR A 176 13.41 16.55 -7.79
N MET A 177 13.79 17.76 -7.38
CA MET A 177 14.45 18.71 -8.25
C MET A 177 15.96 18.45 -8.32
N PRO A 178 16.54 18.28 -9.53
CA PRO A 178 17.99 18.18 -9.67
C PRO A 178 18.70 19.41 -9.12
N PRO A 179 19.91 19.26 -8.54
CA PRO A 179 20.75 20.39 -8.19
C PRO A 179 21.03 21.28 -9.40
N GLY A 180 21.11 22.60 -9.18
CA GLY A 180 21.49 23.58 -10.21
C GLY A 180 20.35 24.13 -11.06
N ILE A 181 19.11 23.65 -10.88
CA ILE A 181 17.94 24.26 -11.53
C ILE A 181 17.74 25.69 -10.98
N PRO A 182 17.73 26.73 -11.84
CA PRO A 182 17.55 28.10 -11.38
C PRO A 182 16.21 28.30 -10.67
N PRO A 183 16.15 29.15 -9.61
CA PRO A 183 14.89 29.51 -8.98
C PRO A 183 13.89 30.06 -10.02
N GLY A 184 12.66 29.55 -9.99
CA GLY A 184 11.61 29.93 -10.94
C GLY A 184 11.63 29.21 -12.29
N ALA A 185 12.67 28.43 -12.62
CA ALA A 185 12.73 27.68 -13.88
C ALA A 185 11.62 26.64 -14.02
N VAL A 186 11.16 26.08 -12.90
CA VAL A 186 10.02 25.15 -12.85
C VAL A 186 9.01 25.57 -11.81
N PHE A 187 7.76 25.15 -12.03
CA PHE A 187 6.71 25.24 -11.04
C PHE A 187 7.00 24.28 -9.87
N ASN A 188 6.73 24.73 -8.64
CA ASN A 188 6.97 23.95 -7.42
C ASN A 188 5.85 24.21 -6.40
N LEU A 189 5.33 23.11 -5.84
CA LEU A 189 4.24 23.11 -4.85
C LEU A 189 4.61 23.76 -3.51
N GLY A 190 5.90 23.80 -3.16
CA GLY A 190 6.33 24.21 -1.82
C GLY A 190 6.35 23.04 -0.84
N ASN A 191 5.76 23.22 0.34
CA ASN A 191 5.75 22.23 1.43
C ASN A 191 4.33 21.72 1.70
N LEU A 192 4.22 20.43 2.04
CA LEU A 192 2.94 19.84 2.46
C LEU A 192 2.46 20.53 3.75
N ASN A 193 1.22 20.99 3.72
CA ASN A 193 0.51 21.51 4.87
C ASN A 193 -0.51 20.48 5.35
N VAL A 194 -0.14 19.73 6.39
CA VAL A 194 -0.97 18.66 6.99
C VAL A 194 -2.28 19.22 7.55
N SER A 195 -2.30 20.42 8.15
CA SER A 195 -3.52 20.97 8.77
C SER A 195 -4.56 21.47 7.75
N LYS A 196 -4.14 21.76 6.53
CA LYS A 196 -5.03 22.07 5.40
C LYS A 196 -5.38 20.84 4.55
N SER A 197 -4.76 19.71 4.83
CA SER A 197 -5.00 18.46 4.11
C SER A 197 -6.16 17.68 4.74
N SER A 198 -6.86 16.87 3.95
CA SER A 198 -8.07 16.19 4.41
C SER A 198 -8.38 14.91 3.62
N TYR A 199 -9.21 14.05 4.20
CA TYR A 199 -9.82 12.93 3.48
C TYR A 199 -11.03 13.40 2.68
N ASP A 200 -11.06 13.01 1.41
CA ASP A 200 -12.18 13.23 0.50
C ASP A 200 -13.13 12.03 0.57
N THR A 201 -12.66 10.88 0.09
CA THR A 201 -13.43 9.64 0.01
C THR A 201 -12.68 8.53 0.73
N VAL A 202 -13.39 7.73 1.51
CA VAL A 202 -12.88 6.51 2.15
C VAL A 202 -13.87 5.41 1.86
N ARG A 203 -13.42 4.38 1.16
CA ARG A 203 -14.25 3.23 0.77
C ARG A 203 -13.41 1.95 0.78
N SER A 204 -14.08 0.84 1.00
CA SER A 204 -13.45 -0.47 1.02
C SER A 204 -14.43 -1.45 0.38
N PHE A 205 -13.89 -2.31 -0.47
CA PHE A 205 -14.57 -3.35 -1.21
C PHE A 205 -13.91 -4.69 -0.86
N PRO A 206 -14.49 -5.85 -1.22
CA PRO A 206 -13.93 -7.14 -0.83
C PRO A 206 -12.45 -7.33 -1.20
N LYS A 207 -12.01 -6.79 -2.35
CA LYS A 207 -10.66 -7.00 -2.90
C LYS A 207 -9.79 -5.74 -2.97
N ASN A 208 -10.32 -4.57 -2.62
CA ASN A 208 -9.54 -3.35 -2.53
C ASN A 208 -10.05 -2.37 -1.48
N THR A 209 -9.14 -1.53 -0.98
CA THR A 209 -9.44 -0.40 -0.09
C THR A 209 -8.88 0.86 -0.71
N ASP A 210 -9.75 1.85 -0.93
CA ASP A 210 -9.42 3.08 -1.62
C ASP A 210 -9.61 4.29 -0.70
N ILE A 211 -8.58 5.12 -0.63
CA ILE A 211 -8.57 6.35 0.15
C ILE A 211 -8.17 7.50 -0.76
N VAL A 212 -9.08 8.43 -0.96
CA VAL A 212 -8.84 9.68 -1.68
C VAL A 212 -8.56 10.79 -0.67
N VAL A 213 -7.41 11.43 -0.81
CA VAL A 213 -6.98 12.55 0.03
C VAL A 213 -6.82 13.83 -0.79
N ARG A 214 -7.07 14.97 -0.15
CA ARG A 214 -6.73 16.31 -0.61
C ARG A 214 -5.49 16.75 0.16
N LEU A 215 -4.34 16.76 -0.50
CA LEU A 215 -3.07 17.20 0.06
C LEU A 215 -2.84 18.67 -0.32
N ALA A 216 -2.78 19.53 0.68
CA ALA A 216 -2.55 20.96 0.50
C ALA A 216 -1.05 21.28 0.59
N TYR A 217 -0.56 22.13 -0.29
CA TYR A 217 0.82 22.59 -0.34
C TYR A 217 0.87 24.11 -0.30
N ASP A 218 1.77 24.63 0.55
CA ASP A 218 2.00 26.05 0.72
C ASP A 218 3.37 26.44 0.14
N ASN A 219 3.36 27.45 -0.72
CA ASN A 219 4.55 28.10 -1.27
C ASN A 219 4.40 29.64 -1.13
N PRO A 220 4.73 30.24 0.03
CA PRO A 220 4.39 31.63 0.31
C PRO A 220 5.06 32.65 -0.63
N MET A 221 6.14 32.27 -1.32
CA MET A 221 6.87 33.14 -2.24
C MET A 221 7.19 32.40 -3.56
N PRO A 222 6.17 32.11 -4.40
CA PRO A 222 6.37 31.35 -5.62
C PRO A 222 7.09 32.21 -6.66
N MET A 223 8.22 31.71 -7.17
CA MET A 223 8.98 32.35 -8.26
C MET A 223 8.51 31.92 -9.65
N ASN A 224 7.63 30.93 -9.72
CA ASN A 224 6.98 30.47 -10.94
C ASN A 224 5.49 30.28 -10.62
N GLY A 225 4.63 31.01 -11.34
CA GLY A 225 3.18 30.98 -11.14
C GLY A 225 2.50 29.72 -11.67
N GLY A 226 3.22 28.89 -12.44
CA GLY A 226 2.68 27.71 -13.10
C GLY A 226 1.77 28.04 -14.29
N GLY A 227 0.94 27.05 -14.67
CA GLY A 227 0.01 27.14 -15.80
C GLY A 227 -1.33 27.81 -15.46
N LYS A 228 -2.19 27.95 -16.46
CA LYS A 228 -3.53 28.56 -16.34
C LYS A 228 -4.49 27.76 -15.45
N ASP A 229 -4.16 26.50 -15.19
CA ASP A 229 -4.86 25.58 -14.29
C ASP A 229 -4.60 25.87 -12.80
N ILE A 230 -3.60 26.70 -12.47
CA ILE A 230 -3.28 27.07 -11.10
C ILE A 230 -3.96 28.40 -10.77
N THR A 231 -4.88 28.38 -9.79
CA THR A 231 -5.59 29.57 -9.32
C THR A 231 -4.71 30.52 -8.51
N ASP A 232 -3.91 29.97 -7.59
CA ASP A 232 -2.95 30.73 -6.77
C ASP A 232 -1.74 29.84 -6.49
N ALA A 233 -0.58 30.21 -7.04
CA ALA A 233 0.65 29.43 -6.89
C ALA A 233 1.16 29.31 -5.45
N ARG A 234 0.59 30.09 -4.51
CA ARG A 234 0.92 30.01 -3.08
C ARG A 234 0.22 28.87 -2.36
N TYR A 235 -0.93 28.43 -2.86
CA TYR A 235 -1.82 27.51 -2.17
C TYR A 235 -2.38 26.50 -3.18
N VAL A 236 -1.77 25.32 -3.23
CA VAL A 236 -2.14 24.30 -4.21
C VAL A 236 -2.63 23.04 -3.52
N THR A 237 -3.79 22.54 -3.93
CA THR A 237 -4.31 21.25 -3.47
C THR A 237 -4.15 20.20 -4.57
N VAL A 238 -3.61 19.05 -4.20
CA VAL A 238 -3.53 17.86 -5.05
C VAL A 238 -4.45 16.80 -4.48
N ARG A 239 -5.28 16.20 -5.33
CA ARG A 239 -6.08 15.02 -4.98
C ARG A 239 -5.34 13.76 -5.38
N MET A 240 -5.14 12.86 -4.44
CA MET A 240 -4.48 11.56 -4.65
C MET A 240 -5.43 10.45 -4.22
N GLN A 241 -5.52 9.39 -5.01
CA GLN A 241 -6.12 8.13 -4.59
C GLN A 241 -5.01 7.13 -4.27
N HIS A 242 -5.11 6.53 -3.09
CA HIS A 242 -4.28 5.42 -2.66
C HIS A 242 -5.14 4.17 -2.58
N SER A 243 -4.76 3.13 -3.31
CA SER A 243 -5.51 1.88 -3.40
C SER A 243 -4.65 0.74 -2.87
N PHE A 244 -5.16 0.00 -1.89
CA PHE A 244 -4.59 -1.28 -1.46
C PHE A 244 -5.41 -2.40 -2.05
N LEU A 245 -4.77 -3.35 -2.70
CA LEU A 245 -5.40 -4.45 -3.43
C LEU A 245 -4.96 -5.78 -2.85
N GLU A 246 -5.86 -6.75 -2.81
CA GLU A 246 -5.51 -8.14 -2.54
C GLU A 246 -4.65 -8.71 -3.68
N VAL A 247 -3.57 -9.43 -3.33
CA VAL A 247 -2.80 -10.19 -4.34
C VAL A 247 -3.64 -11.37 -4.83
N PRO A 248 -3.98 -11.46 -6.13
CA PRO A 248 -4.81 -12.54 -6.65
C PRO A 248 -4.20 -13.92 -6.38
N GLN A 249 -5.01 -14.83 -5.83
CA GLN A 249 -4.64 -16.24 -5.66
C GLN A 249 -5.18 -17.04 -6.85
N ASN A 250 -4.35 -17.29 -7.85
CA ASN A 250 -4.72 -17.99 -9.06
C ASN A 250 -3.58 -18.85 -9.62
N ASN A 251 -3.83 -19.50 -10.75
CA ASN A 251 -2.88 -20.34 -11.49
C ASN A 251 -2.18 -19.56 -12.62
N TYR A 252 -2.13 -18.22 -12.54
CA TYR A 252 -1.55 -17.39 -13.59
C TYR A 252 -0.10 -17.78 -13.85
N ARG A 253 0.25 -17.91 -15.13
CA ARG A 253 1.61 -18.21 -15.57
C ARG A 253 2.23 -16.98 -16.20
N PRO A 254 3.30 -16.40 -15.62
CA PRO A 254 4.04 -15.32 -16.26
C PRO A 254 4.57 -15.75 -17.63
N ARG A 255 4.68 -14.80 -18.56
CA ARG A 255 5.32 -15.02 -19.87
C ARG A 255 6.54 -14.12 -19.97
N ARG A 256 7.68 -14.72 -20.30
CA ARG A 256 8.93 -14.00 -20.53
C ARG A 256 8.74 -13.02 -21.69
N ASP A 257 9.39 -11.88 -21.58
CA ASP A 257 9.49 -10.93 -22.67
C ASP A 257 10.26 -11.51 -23.87
N ASP A 258 10.10 -10.84 -25.01
CA ASP A 258 10.95 -11.03 -26.18
C ASP A 258 11.50 -9.66 -26.55
N PRO A 259 12.81 -9.40 -26.41
CA PRO A 259 13.38 -8.07 -26.56
C PRO A 259 13.26 -7.50 -27.98
N ARG A 260 12.83 -8.30 -28.96
CA ARG A 260 12.55 -7.85 -30.33
C ARG A 260 11.20 -7.14 -30.47
N VAL A 261 10.35 -7.21 -29.44
CA VAL A 261 9.00 -6.65 -29.44
C VAL A 261 8.83 -5.77 -28.20
N GLY A 262 8.23 -4.60 -28.36
CA GLY A 262 7.89 -3.74 -27.23
C GLY A 262 6.69 -4.30 -26.46
N TYR A 263 6.86 -4.50 -25.15
CA TYR A 263 5.79 -4.87 -24.24
C TYR A 263 5.74 -3.91 -23.05
N PHE A 264 4.54 -3.74 -22.48
CA PHE A 264 4.44 -3.35 -21.08
C PHE A 264 4.80 -4.56 -20.22
N GLY A 265 5.55 -4.36 -19.14
CA GLY A 265 6.08 -5.48 -18.39
C GLY A 265 6.70 -5.11 -17.06
N ALA A 266 7.34 -6.12 -16.46
CA ALA A 266 8.13 -5.97 -15.26
C ALA A 266 9.54 -6.49 -15.54
N GLU A 267 10.53 -5.67 -15.17
CA GLU A 267 11.94 -6.01 -15.26
C GLU A 267 12.36 -6.79 -14.02
N VAL A 268 13.08 -7.90 -14.23
CA VAL A 268 13.54 -8.79 -13.16
C VAL A 268 14.91 -9.33 -13.53
N ASP A 269 15.89 -9.29 -12.66
CA ASP A 269 17.19 -9.93 -12.89
C ASP A 269 17.26 -11.32 -12.24
N ASP A 270 17.74 -12.31 -12.99
CA ASP A 270 18.09 -13.62 -12.48
C ASP A 270 19.50 -13.61 -11.86
N LEU A 271 19.56 -13.39 -10.55
CA LEU A 271 20.84 -13.32 -9.82
C LEU A 271 21.51 -14.70 -9.63
N THR A 272 20.92 -15.77 -10.18
CA THR A 272 21.54 -17.10 -10.25
C THR A 272 22.15 -17.41 -11.61
N SER A 273 21.95 -16.52 -12.60
CA SER A 273 22.53 -16.63 -13.93
C SER A 273 23.97 -16.13 -13.98
N ILE A 274 24.80 -16.77 -14.80
CA ILE A 274 26.17 -16.31 -15.12
C ILE A 274 26.23 -15.39 -16.36
N SER A 275 25.07 -15.12 -16.97
CA SER A 275 24.97 -14.25 -18.15
C SER A 275 25.35 -12.81 -17.78
N PRO A 276 26.08 -12.09 -18.65
CA PRO A 276 26.31 -10.64 -18.46
C PRO A 276 25.02 -9.81 -18.61
N ALA A 277 23.97 -10.38 -19.18
CA ALA A 277 22.62 -9.83 -19.23
C ALA A 277 21.66 -10.87 -18.64
N PRO A 278 21.51 -10.94 -17.31
CA PRO A 278 20.71 -11.96 -16.63
C PRO A 278 19.21 -11.63 -16.62
N TYR A 279 18.71 -10.96 -17.67
CA TYR A 279 17.35 -10.46 -17.69
C TYR A 279 16.31 -11.57 -17.65
N ARG A 280 15.40 -11.43 -16.70
CA ARG A 280 14.26 -12.29 -16.40
C ARG A 280 12.92 -11.58 -16.58
N ASP A 281 12.86 -10.62 -17.49
CA ASP A 281 11.69 -9.76 -17.67
C ASP A 281 10.43 -10.53 -18.12
N PHE A 282 9.28 -9.93 -17.81
CA PHE A 282 7.96 -10.49 -18.05
C PHE A 282 7.04 -9.48 -18.70
N ILE A 283 6.10 -9.96 -19.51
CA ILE A 283 5.07 -9.12 -20.12
C ILE A 283 3.81 -9.02 -19.27
N SER A 284 3.20 -7.85 -19.26
CA SER A 284 1.84 -7.62 -18.78
C SER A 284 0.84 -8.18 -19.80
N ARG A 285 -0.02 -9.11 -19.36
CA ARG A 285 -1.05 -9.70 -20.21
C ARG A 285 -2.27 -10.11 -19.39
N TRP A 286 -3.41 -10.17 -20.05
CA TRP A 286 -4.64 -10.69 -19.46
C TRP A 286 -4.51 -12.19 -19.13
N HIS A 287 -5.04 -12.59 -17.97
CA HIS A 287 -5.20 -13.99 -17.60
C HIS A 287 -6.38 -14.58 -18.35
N LEU A 288 -6.12 -15.14 -19.53
CA LEU A 288 -7.13 -15.80 -20.35
C LEU A 288 -6.85 -17.30 -20.45
N GLU A 289 -7.90 -18.09 -20.18
CA GLU A 289 -7.91 -19.54 -20.31
C GLU A 289 -9.02 -19.94 -21.26
N LYS A 290 -8.74 -20.84 -22.20
CA LYS A 290 -9.77 -21.32 -23.13
C LYS A 290 -10.76 -22.21 -22.40
N LYS A 291 -12.06 -21.99 -22.59
CA LYS A 291 -13.11 -22.95 -22.15
C LYS A 291 -12.86 -24.36 -22.70
N ASN A 292 -12.42 -24.47 -23.95
CA ASN A 292 -11.95 -25.72 -24.55
C ASN A 292 -10.45 -25.60 -24.90
N PRO A 293 -9.55 -26.15 -24.06
CA PRO A 293 -8.10 -26.08 -24.28
C PRO A 293 -7.62 -26.72 -25.58
N ASN A 294 -8.36 -27.72 -26.09
CA ASN A 294 -7.99 -28.47 -27.30
C ASN A 294 -8.49 -27.80 -28.59
N ALA A 295 -9.38 -26.81 -28.50
CA ALA A 295 -9.87 -26.10 -29.67
C ALA A 295 -8.86 -25.06 -30.16
N LYS A 296 -8.71 -24.96 -31.48
CA LYS A 296 -7.86 -23.92 -32.11
C LYS A 296 -8.34 -22.51 -31.69
N ILE A 297 -9.65 -22.29 -31.72
CA ILE A 297 -10.30 -21.07 -31.23
C ILE A 297 -11.36 -21.47 -30.20
N SER A 298 -11.37 -20.81 -29.04
CA SER A 298 -12.34 -21.03 -27.97
C SER A 298 -12.71 -19.70 -27.32
N GLU A 299 -13.90 -19.60 -26.76
CA GLU A 299 -14.17 -18.52 -25.81
C GLU A 299 -13.27 -18.65 -24.56
N PRO A 300 -12.92 -17.54 -23.90
CA PRO A 300 -12.24 -17.62 -22.62
C PRO A 300 -13.21 -18.07 -21.51
N VAL A 301 -12.69 -18.70 -20.45
CA VAL A 301 -13.46 -19.02 -19.24
C VAL A 301 -14.05 -17.75 -18.65
N GLU A 302 -13.22 -16.72 -18.47
CA GLU A 302 -13.61 -15.37 -18.08
C GLU A 302 -13.21 -14.39 -19.20
N PRO A 303 -14.16 -13.72 -19.86
CA PRO A 303 -13.85 -12.67 -20.82
C PRO A 303 -13.40 -11.38 -20.10
N ILE A 304 -12.65 -10.54 -20.84
CA ILE A 304 -12.28 -9.20 -20.40
C ILE A 304 -13.49 -8.31 -20.61
N VAL A 305 -14.24 -8.06 -19.53
CA VAL A 305 -15.39 -7.16 -19.55
C VAL A 305 -14.92 -5.75 -19.16
N PHE A 306 -15.14 -4.80 -20.07
CA PHE A 306 -14.98 -3.38 -19.79
C PHE A 306 -16.35 -2.69 -19.69
N TRP A 307 -16.44 -1.72 -18.78
CA TRP A 307 -17.62 -0.88 -18.60
C TRP A 307 -17.30 0.56 -18.97
N ILE A 308 -18.11 1.14 -19.85
CA ILE A 308 -18.03 2.55 -20.23
C ILE A 308 -18.77 3.35 -19.15
N GLU A 309 -18.06 4.20 -18.41
CA GLU A 309 -18.61 4.98 -17.30
C GLU A 309 -19.65 6.00 -17.77
N ASN A 310 -20.62 6.32 -16.91
CA ASN A 310 -21.71 7.26 -17.17
C ASN A 310 -21.25 8.70 -17.46
N THR A 311 -20.02 9.06 -17.09
CA THR A 311 -19.38 10.35 -17.41
C THR A 311 -19.02 10.49 -18.89
N THR A 312 -18.93 9.36 -19.61
CA THR A 312 -18.63 9.34 -21.05
C THR A 312 -19.79 9.95 -21.84
N PRO A 313 -19.54 10.95 -22.72
CA PRO A 313 -20.57 11.55 -23.56
C PRO A 313 -21.32 10.50 -24.38
N ILE A 314 -22.66 10.60 -24.39
CA ILE A 314 -23.56 9.58 -24.94
C ILE A 314 -23.25 9.32 -26.42
N GLU A 315 -22.93 10.36 -27.18
CA GLU A 315 -22.57 10.31 -28.59
C GLU A 315 -21.32 9.46 -28.88
N TYR A 316 -20.41 9.31 -27.90
CA TYR A 316 -19.17 8.55 -28.07
C TYR A 316 -19.27 7.10 -27.57
N ARG A 317 -20.24 6.77 -26.72
CA ARG A 317 -20.36 5.42 -26.16
C ARG A 317 -20.45 4.32 -27.23
N PRO A 318 -21.25 4.46 -28.32
CA PRO A 318 -21.29 3.44 -29.39
C PRO A 318 -19.94 3.26 -30.08
N ILE A 319 -19.21 4.36 -30.31
CA ILE A 319 -17.91 4.34 -30.96
C ILE A 319 -16.86 3.67 -30.08
N ILE A 320 -16.85 4.00 -28.78
CA ILE A 320 -15.95 3.39 -27.80
C ILE A 320 -16.23 1.89 -27.67
N LYS A 321 -17.51 1.51 -27.65
CA LYS A 321 -17.93 0.12 -27.61
C LYS A 321 -17.42 -0.66 -28.83
N GLU A 322 -17.68 -0.15 -30.04
CA GLU A 322 -17.21 -0.78 -31.28
C GLU A 322 -15.68 -0.87 -31.31
N ALA A 323 -14.97 0.20 -30.94
CA ALA A 323 -13.51 0.25 -30.92
C ALA A 323 -12.91 -0.76 -29.94
N GLY A 324 -13.50 -0.93 -28.76
CA GLY A 324 -13.08 -1.94 -27.79
C GLY A 324 -13.33 -3.35 -28.30
N GLU A 325 -14.49 -3.61 -28.90
CA GLU A 325 -14.83 -4.94 -29.43
C GLU A 325 -13.98 -5.33 -30.65
N LYS A 326 -13.47 -4.37 -31.44
CA LYS A 326 -12.53 -4.64 -32.56
C LYS A 326 -11.24 -5.33 -32.13
N TRP A 327 -10.81 -5.19 -30.87
CA TRP A 327 -9.66 -5.95 -30.36
C TRP A 327 -9.86 -7.47 -30.43
N ASN A 328 -11.11 -7.95 -30.53
CA ASN A 328 -11.36 -9.37 -30.74
C ASN A 328 -10.69 -9.92 -32.02
N GLU A 329 -10.45 -9.11 -33.06
CA GLU A 329 -9.70 -9.57 -34.24
C GLU A 329 -8.29 -10.05 -33.87
N ALA A 330 -7.60 -9.33 -32.98
CA ALA A 330 -6.28 -9.73 -32.48
C ALA A 330 -6.38 -10.93 -31.51
N PHE A 331 -7.42 -10.98 -30.67
CA PHE A 331 -7.63 -12.11 -29.77
C PHE A 331 -7.99 -13.40 -30.51
N GLU A 332 -8.70 -13.32 -31.65
CA GLU A 332 -9.00 -14.47 -32.50
C GLU A 332 -7.72 -15.08 -33.07
N ALA A 333 -6.78 -14.24 -33.51
CA ALA A 333 -5.44 -14.68 -33.91
C ALA A 333 -4.67 -15.32 -32.73
N ALA A 334 -4.90 -14.86 -31.50
CA ALA A 334 -4.39 -15.48 -30.27
C ALA A 334 -5.18 -16.75 -29.83
N GLY A 335 -6.19 -17.16 -30.59
CA GLY A 335 -6.99 -18.36 -30.34
C GLY A 335 -8.22 -18.14 -29.46
N PHE A 336 -8.62 -16.89 -29.20
CA PHE A 336 -9.81 -16.56 -28.41
C PHE A 336 -10.86 -15.85 -29.24
N LYS A 337 -12.10 -16.33 -29.21
CA LYS A 337 -13.26 -15.57 -29.73
C LYS A 337 -14.03 -14.94 -28.56
N ASN A 338 -14.65 -13.78 -28.77
CA ASN A 338 -15.40 -13.06 -27.73
C ASN A 338 -14.56 -12.83 -26.45
N ALA A 339 -13.28 -12.49 -26.61
CA ALA A 339 -12.37 -12.26 -25.50
C ALA A 339 -12.62 -10.91 -24.81
N VAL A 340 -12.95 -9.87 -25.58
CA VAL A 340 -13.25 -8.53 -25.08
C VAL A 340 -14.74 -8.28 -25.21
N VAL A 341 -15.37 -7.85 -24.12
CA VAL A 341 -16.79 -7.51 -24.07
C VAL A 341 -16.93 -6.09 -23.53
N MET A 342 -17.53 -5.21 -24.34
CA MET A 342 -17.74 -3.81 -23.97
C MET A 342 -19.19 -3.62 -23.52
N LYS A 343 -19.38 -3.06 -22.33
CA LYS A 343 -20.69 -2.76 -21.76
C LYS A 343 -20.79 -1.29 -21.40
N GLU A 344 -22.00 -0.77 -21.40
CA GLU A 344 -22.29 0.53 -20.82
C GLU A 344 -22.66 0.34 -19.35
N MET A 345 -22.13 1.20 -18.48
CA MET A 345 -22.53 1.23 -17.07
C MET A 345 -24.02 1.62 -17.00
N PRO A 346 -24.85 0.87 -16.25
CA PRO A 346 -26.22 1.30 -16.00
C PRO A 346 -26.26 2.60 -15.18
N ASP A 347 -27.27 3.45 -15.43
CA ASP A 347 -27.46 4.67 -14.64
C ASP A 347 -27.83 4.38 -13.17
N ASP A 348 -28.41 3.20 -12.91
CA ASP A 348 -28.83 2.69 -11.61
C ASP A 348 -27.84 1.69 -11.00
N ALA A 349 -26.60 1.64 -11.51
CA ALA A 349 -25.55 0.77 -10.96
C ALA A 349 -25.33 1.05 -9.47
N ASP A 350 -25.34 -0.02 -8.66
CA ASP A 350 -25.10 0.02 -7.22
C ASP A 350 -23.63 -0.20 -6.83
N TRP A 351 -22.76 -0.39 -7.82
CA TRP A 351 -21.32 -0.57 -7.67
C TRP A 351 -20.54 0.70 -8.07
N ASP A 352 -19.39 0.90 -7.45
CA ASP A 352 -18.52 2.06 -7.68
C ASP A 352 -17.47 1.70 -8.75
N PRO A 353 -17.19 2.58 -9.73
CA PRO A 353 -16.14 2.40 -10.71
C PRO A 353 -14.73 2.12 -10.16
N ALA A 354 -14.51 2.33 -8.86
CA ALA A 354 -13.26 2.07 -8.18
C ALA A 354 -13.19 0.69 -7.50
N ASP A 355 -14.27 -0.08 -7.50
CA ASP A 355 -14.21 -1.50 -7.15
C ASP A 355 -13.44 -2.26 -8.24
N ILE A 356 -12.35 -2.92 -7.84
CA ILE A 356 -11.48 -3.67 -8.77
C ILE A 356 -12.17 -4.87 -9.42
N ALA A 357 -13.37 -5.25 -8.96
CA ALA A 357 -14.21 -6.22 -9.65
C ALA A 357 -14.65 -5.77 -11.06
N TYR A 358 -14.55 -4.48 -11.39
CA TYR A 358 -14.99 -3.91 -12.66
C TYR A 358 -13.84 -3.19 -13.38
N ASN A 359 -13.55 -3.57 -14.63
CA ASN A 359 -12.65 -2.78 -15.48
C ASN A 359 -13.44 -1.62 -16.07
N VAL A 360 -13.29 -0.41 -15.55
CA VAL A 360 -14.06 0.76 -16.00
C VAL A 360 -13.22 1.69 -16.84
N ILE A 361 -13.74 2.06 -18.01
CA ILE A 361 -13.22 3.13 -18.86
C ILE A 361 -13.85 4.44 -18.39
N ARG A 362 -13.01 5.35 -17.92
CA ARG A 362 -13.41 6.65 -17.37
C ARG A 362 -13.08 7.77 -18.36
N TRP A 363 -13.92 8.79 -18.41
CA TRP A 363 -13.76 9.98 -19.26
C TRP A 363 -12.86 11.04 -18.60
#